data_AF-A0A1V6H0T7-F1
#
_entry.id   AF-A0A1V6H0T7-F1
#
_cell.length_a   1.000
_cell.length_b   1.000
_cell.length_c   1.000
_cell.angle_alpha   90.00
_cell.angle_beta   90.00
_cell.angle_gamma   90.00
#
_symmetry.space_group_name_H-M   'P 1'
#
loop_
_entity.id
_entity.type
_entity.pdbx_description
1 polymer ?
#
loop_
_entity_poly.entity_id
_entity_poly.type
_entity_poly.pdbx_seq_one_letter_code
_entity_poly.pdbx_strand_id
1 'polypeptide(L)'
;MLGQKRRIVYDPWVQVFHHRRPLFGPHLRQIGRYALHRGHFAKRFPATSLRLSYLIPSLFVLGLVAGAALACLHPWLRIAYLASLACYGLATFLASASLSPSLWLMTWLGVMATHLVYGARFAQGLLARRMPCEVAAFDHPSETKSGV
;
A
#
# COMPACT_ATOMS: atom_id res chain seq x y z
N MET A 1 11.47 -16.59 -17.35
CA MET A 1 11.82 -15.17 -17.60
C MET A 1 12.47 -15.09 -18.96
N LEU A 2 11.83 -14.43 -19.93
CA LEU A 2 12.35 -14.33 -21.30
C LEU A 2 13.33 -13.15 -21.41
N GLY A 3 14.59 -13.44 -21.73
CA GLY A 3 15.20 -12.85 -22.93
C GLY A 3 15.96 -11.52 -22.86
N GLN A 4 16.84 -11.28 -21.89
CA GLN A 4 17.96 -10.35 -22.13
C GLN A 4 19.28 -11.03 -21.75
N LYS A 5 20.22 -11.13 -22.70
CA LYS A 5 21.63 -11.54 -22.47
C LYS A 5 22.41 -10.49 -21.66
N ARG A 6 21.75 -9.76 -20.76
CA ARG A 6 22.35 -8.73 -19.93
C ARG A 6 22.37 -9.21 -18.49
N ARG A 7 23.50 -9.00 -17.83
CA ARG A 7 23.70 -9.33 -16.42
C ARG A 7 23.29 -8.13 -15.58
N ILE A 8 22.46 -8.35 -14.55
CA ILE A 8 22.24 -7.35 -13.50
C ILE A 8 23.50 -7.37 -12.62
N VAL A 9 24.25 -6.27 -12.63
CA VAL A 9 25.47 -6.12 -11.81
C VAL A 9 25.08 -5.39 -10.53
N TYR A 10 25.45 -5.98 -9.39
CA TYR A 10 25.35 -5.32 -8.08
C TYR A 10 26.69 -4.62 -7.81
N ASP A 11 26.64 -3.31 -7.61
CA ASP A 11 27.81 -2.51 -7.23
C ASP A 11 27.50 -1.74 -5.95
N PRO A 12 28.09 -2.12 -4.80
CA PRO A 12 27.85 -1.45 -3.51
C PRO A 12 28.50 -0.07 -3.42
N TRP A 13 29.39 0.31 -4.34
CA TRP A 13 30.11 1.59 -4.31
C TRP A 13 29.36 2.71 -5.02
N VAL A 14 28.29 2.40 -5.75
CA VAL A 14 27.44 3.40 -6.40
C VAL A 14 26.66 4.18 -5.34
N GLN A 15 26.85 5.51 -5.33
CA GLN A 15 26.10 6.41 -4.48
C GLN A 15 24.83 6.87 -5.19
N VAL A 16 23.68 6.74 -4.52
CA VAL A 16 22.39 7.17 -5.05
C VAL A 16 21.71 8.09 -4.04
N PHE A 17 21.32 9.28 -4.50
CA PHE A 17 20.59 10.24 -3.70
C PHE A 17 19.09 10.07 -3.93
N HIS A 18 18.33 9.85 -2.87
CA HIS A 18 16.87 9.70 -2.93
C HIS A 18 16.17 10.84 -2.20
N HIS A 19 15.29 11.54 -2.90
CA HIS A 19 14.35 12.46 -2.28
C HIS A 19 13.06 11.72 -1.93
N ARG A 20 12.54 11.89 -0.71
CA ARG A 20 11.31 11.21 -0.28
C ARG A 20 10.10 11.97 -0.82
N ARG A 21 9.09 11.23 -1.29
CA ARG A 21 7.81 11.83 -1.67
C ARG A 21 7.04 12.33 -0.45
N PRO A 22 6.28 13.43 -0.58
CA PRO A 22 5.32 13.84 0.44
C PRO A 22 4.36 12.70 0.79
N LEU A 23 4.07 12.54 2.09
CA LEU A 23 3.35 11.39 2.67
C LEU A 23 1.95 11.20 2.07
N PHE A 24 1.24 12.30 1.83
CA PHE A 24 -0.10 12.28 1.24
C PHE A 24 -0.02 12.69 -0.24
N GLY A 25 -0.84 12.06 -1.09
CA GLY A 25 -0.85 12.31 -2.52
C GLY A 25 0.22 11.49 -3.27
N PRO A 26 1.44 12.01 -3.51
CA PRO A 26 2.44 11.30 -4.32
C PRO A 26 2.89 9.97 -3.72
N HIS A 27 3.12 9.90 -2.40
CA HIS A 27 3.50 8.63 -1.76
C HIS A 27 2.37 7.59 -1.85
N LEU A 28 1.12 7.96 -1.55
CA LEU A 28 -0.03 7.04 -1.66
C LEU A 28 -0.22 6.57 -3.11
N ARG A 29 -0.03 7.43 -4.10
CA ARG A 29 -0.08 7.06 -5.52
C ARG A 29 1.02 6.06 -5.88
N GLN A 30 2.24 6.30 -5.42
CA GLN A 30 3.35 5.37 -5.62
C GLN A 30 3.04 4.00 -5.00
N ILE A 31 2.58 3.98 -3.74
CA ILE A 31 2.20 2.73 -3.07
C ILE A 31 1.06 2.03 -3.81
N GLY A 32 0.03 2.77 -4.23
CA GLY A 32 -1.08 2.24 -4.99
C GLY A 32 -0.66 1.61 -6.32
N ARG A 33 0.32 2.19 -7.02
CA ARG A 33 0.91 1.60 -8.24
C ARG A 33 1.67 0.31 -7.92
N TYR A 34 2.52 0.33 -6.90
CA TYR A 34 3.24 -0.88 -6.48
C TYR A 34 2.30 -2.01 -6.08
N ALA A 35 1.24 -1.71 -5.32
CA ALA A 35 0.22 -2.66 -4.93
C ALA A 35 -0.51 -3.24 -6.14
N LEU A 36 -0.93 -2.38 -7.09
CA LEU A 36 -1.60 -2.79 -8.32
C LEU A 36 -0.76 -3.78 -9.14
N HIS A 37 0.50 -3.44 -9.42
CA HIS A 37 1.38 -4.33 -10.18
C HIS A 37 1.65 -5.62 -9.41
N ARG A 38 1.87 -5.55 -8.10
CA ARG A 38 2.12 -6.74 -7.28
C ARG A 38 0.91 -7.67 -7.23
N GLY A 39 -0.30 -7.13 -7.12
CA GLY A 39 -1.54 -7.90 -7.21
C GLY A 39 -1.66 -8.62 -8.54
N HIS A 40 -1.36 -7.95 -9.66
CA HIS A 40 -1.34 -8.59 -10.98
C HIS A 40 -0.28 -9.69 -11.07
N PHE A 41 0.93 -9.41 -10.56
CA PHE A 41 2.03 -10.37 -10.52
C PHE A 41 1.77 -11.57 -9.62
N ALA A 42 0.90 -11.48 -8.62
CA ALA A 42 0.54 -12.63 -7.78
C ALA A 42 -0.01 -13.81 -8.61
N LYS A 43 -0.64 -13.54 -9.78
CA LYS A 43 -1.12 -14.57 -10.70
C LYS A 43 -0.04 -15.13 -11.62
N ARG A 44 0.89 -14.28 -12.08
CA ARG A 44 1.89 -14.62 -13.10
C ARG A 44 3.21 -15.11 -12.50
N PHE A 45 3.54 -14.63 -11.30
CA PHE A 45 4.76 -14.89 -10.55
C PHE A 45 4.43 -15.20 -9.07
N PRO A 46 3.63 -16.24 -8.80
CA PRO A 46 3.12 -16.53 -7.45
C PRO A 46 4.24 -16.77 -6.43
N ALA A 47 5.34 -17.42 -6.82
CA ALA A 47 6.47 -17.72 -5.94
C ALA A 47 7.07 -16.48 -5.25
N THR A 48 7.00 -15.30 -5.89
CA THR A 48 7.54 -14.06 -5.32
C THR A 48 6.46 -13.06 -4.90
N SER A 49 5.27 -13.14 -5.49
CA SER A 49 4.24 -12.10 -5.36
C SER A 49 2.95 -12.56 -4.67
N LEU A 50 2.71 -13.86 -4.51
CA LEU A 50 1.57 -14.40 -3.77
C LEU A 50 1.99 -14.80 -2.35
N ARG A 51 2.28 -13.81 -1.51
CA ARG A 51 2.58 -13.99 -0.09
C ARG A 51 1.42 -13.51 0.75
N LEU A 52 1.10 -14.22 1.84
CA LEU A 52 0.02 -13.84 2.74
C LEU A 52 0.18 -12.41 3.25
N SER A 53 1.40 -11.98 3.56
CA SER A 53 1.71 -10.62 3.99
C SER A 53 1.32 -9.53 2.97
N TYR A 54 1.30 -9.83 1.67
CA TYR A 54 0.83 -8.89 0.65
C TYR A 54 -0.70 -8.90 0.49
N LEU A 55 -1.38 -9.96 0.94
CA LEU A 55 -2.84 -10.06 0.94
C LEU A 55 -3.48 -9.37 2.16
N ILE A 56 -2.76 -9.27 3.28
CA ILE A 56 -3.30 -8.71 4.54
C ILE A 56 -4.02 -7.36 4.34
N PRO A 57 -3.45 -6.35 3.65
CA PRO A 57 -4.17 -5.09 3.47
C PRO A 57 -5.45 -5.24 2.62
N SER A 58 -5.48 -6.18 1.67
CA SER A 58 -6.69 -6.46 0.87
C SER A 58 -7.76 -7.15 1.71
N LEU A 59 -7.36 -8.11 2.56
CA LEU A 59 -8.25 -8.76 3.51
C LEU A 59 -8.80 -7.78 4.54
N PHE A 60 -7.97 -6.82 5.00
CA PHE A 60 -8.41 -5.73 5.86
C PHE A 60 -9.50 -4.89 5.17
N VAL A 61 -9.28 -4.42 3.94
CA VAL A 61 -10.30 -3.66 3.18
C VAL A 61 -11.57 -4.47 2.96
N LEU A 62 -11.46 -5.76 2.63
CA LEU A 62 -12.61 -6.66 2.53
C LEU A 62 -13.35 -6.77 3.87
N GLY A 63 -12.61 -6.91 4.97
CA GLY A 63 -13.14 -6.95 6.33
C GLY A 63 -13.86 -5.67 6.74
N LEU A 64 -13.43 -4.49 6.28
CA LEU A 64 -14.16 -3.23 6.49
C LEU A 64 -15.54 -3.27 5.82
N VAL A 65 -15.60 -3.69 4.56
CA VAL A 65 -16.86 -3.70 3.79
C VAL A 65 -17.79 -4.82 4.28
N ALA A 66 -17.28 -6.04 4.36
CA ALA A 66 -18.06 -7.20 4.78
C ALA A 66 -18.44 -7.11 6.26
N GLY A 67 -17.52 -6.66 7.12
CA GLY A 67 -17.77 -6.48 8.55
C GLY A 67 -18.82 -5.42 8.83
N ALA A 68 -18.83 -4.31 8.09
CA ALA A 68 -19.89 -3.30 8.20
C ALA A 68 -21.27 -3.88 7.85
N ALA A 69 -21.38 -4.68 6.78
CA ALA A 69 -22.64 -5.34 6.41
C ALA A 69 -23.08 -6.36 7.48
N LEU A 70 -22.17 -7.19 7.98
CA LEU A 70 -22.44 -8.20 9.01
C LEU A 70 -22.81 -7.57 10.37
N ALA A 71 -22.26 -6.41 10.70
CA ALA A 71 -22.57 -5.66 11.92
C ALA A 71 -24.03 -5.16 11.98
N CYS A 72 -24.72 -5.11 10.84
CA CYS A 72 -26.15 -4.80 10.79
C CYS A 72 -27.05 -6.02 11.12
N LEU A 73 -26.52 -7.24 11.01
CA LEU A 73 -27.33 -8.46 11.17
C LEU A 73 -27.51 -8.87 12.63
N HIS A 74 -26.53 -8.60 13.50
CA HIS A 74 -26.58 -9.07 14.88
C HIS A 74 -25.73 -8.21 15.85
N PRO A 75 -26.19 -7.92 17.08
CA PRO A 75 -25.45 -7.09 18.05
C PRO A 75 -24.06 -7.63 18.37
N TRP A 76 -23.90 -8.95 18.51
CA TRP A 76 -22.59 -9.55 18.79
C TRP A 76 -21.61 -9.39 17.63
N LEU A 77 -22.08 -9.46 16.38
CA LEU A 77 -21.25 -9.21 15.20
C LEU A 77 -20.83 -7.74 15.13
N ARG A 78 -21.72 -6.82 15.52
CA ARG A 78 -21.41 -5.39 15.65
C ARG A 78 -20.32 -5.15 16.69
N ILE A 79 -20.44 -5.74 17.87
CA ILE A 79 -19.44 -5.62 18.94
C ILE A 79 -18.09 -6.16 18.47
N ALA A 80 -18.07 -7.37 17.88
CA ALA A 80 -16.84 -7.98 17.37
C ALA A 80 -16.18 -7.12 16.28
N TYR A 81 -16.97 -6.56 15.36
CA TYR A 81 -16.49 -5.67 14.31
C TYR A 81 -15.87 -4.39 14.89
N LEU A 82 -16.62 -3.68 15.76
CA LEU A 82 -16.13 -2.45 16.39
C LEU A 82 -14.91 -2.69 17.27
N ALA A 83 -14.86 -3.80 18.03
CA ALA A 83 -13.71 -4.17 18.83
C ALA A 83 -12.47 -4.44 17.97
N SER A 84 -12.65 -5.10 16.82
CA SER A 84 -11.56 -5.35 15.87
C SER A 84 -11.02 -4.04 15.28
N LEU A 85 -11.90 -3.11 14.90
CA LEU A 85 -11.49 -1.79 14.40
C LEU A 85 -10.79 -0.96 15.49
N ALA A 86 -11.30 -0.98 16.72
CA ALA A 86 -10.69 -0.29 17.84
C ALA A 86 -9.30 -0.86 18.16
N CYS A 87 -9.16 -2.18 18.17
CA CYS A 87 -7.87 -2.86 18.37
C CYS A 87 -6.87 -2.49 17.26
N TYR A 88 -7.28 -2.55 16.00
CA TYR A 88 -6.45 -2.13 14.87
C TYR A 88 -6.05 -0.64 14.96
N GLY A 89 -7.02 0.23 15.23
CA GLY A 89 -6.80 1.67 15.36
C GLY A 89 -5.81 1.98 16.48
N LEU A 90 -5.97 1.36 17.65
CA LEU A 90 -5.06 1.50 18.78
C LEU A 90 -3.67 0.95 18.46
N ALA A 91 -3.58 -0.26 17.93
CA ALA A 91 -2.29 -0.88 17.60
C ALA A 91 -1.48 -0.04 16.62
N THR A 92 -2.12 0.48 15.58
CA THR A 92 -1.45 1.33 14.59
C THR A 92 -1.16 2.73 15.10
N PHE A 93 -2.01 3.28 15.98
CA PHE A 93 -1.75 4.54 16.65
C PHE A 93 -0.50 4.43 17.52
N LEU A 94 -0.42 3.42 18.39
CA LEU A 94 0.75 3.16 19.23
C LEU A 94 2.00 2.86 18.39
N ALA A 95 1.87 2.10 17.29
CA ALA A 95 3.00 1.81 16.40
C ALA A 95 3.51 3.05 15.64
N SER A 96 2.70 4.11 15.53
CA SER A 96 3.07 5.36 14.86
C SER A 96 3.61 6.42 15.83
N ALA A 97 3.87 6.04 17.10
CA ALA A 97 4.24 6.97 18.15
C ALA A 97 5.44 7.86 17.78
N SER A 98 5.28 9.14 18.04
CA SER A 98 6.32 10.14 17.87
C SER A 98 6.26 11.15 19.01
N LEU A 99 7.42 11.69 19.41
CA LEU A 99 7.50 12.76 20.41
C LEU A 99 6.81 14.05 19.95
N SER A 100 6.67 14.24 18.63
CA SER A 100 5.92 15.35 18.06
C SER A 100 4.46 14.92 17.82
N PRO A 101 3.46 15.54 18.47
CA PRO A 101 2.06 15.15 18.32
C PRO A 101 1.55 15.28 16.88
N SER A 102 2.00 16.31 16.15
CA SER A 102 1.62 16.51 14.74
C SER A 102 2.22 15.43 13.85
N LEU A 103 3.50 15.11 14.03
CA LEU A 103 4.14 14.03 13.26
C LEU A 103 3.53 12.67 13.58
N TRP A 104 3.21 12.41 14.84
CA TRP A 104 2.52 11.19 15.26
C TRP A 104 1.18 11.07 14.52
N LEU A 105 0.33 12.10 14.61
CA LEU A 105 -0.97 12.10 13.96
C LEU A 105 -0.85 11.93 12.43
N MET A 106 0.05 12.68 11.79
CA MET A 106 0.26 12.57 10.33
C MET A 106 0.76 11.20 9.92
N THR A 107 1.68 10.61 10.70
CA THR A 107 2.20 9.26 10.43
C THR A 107 1.10 8.23 10.57
N TRP A 108 0.31 8.29 11.65
CA TRP A 108 -0.81 7.39 11.87
C TRP A 108 -1.84 7.48 10.73
N LEU A 109 -2.26 8.69 10.35
CA LEU A 109 -3.15 8.90 9.21
C LEU A 109 -2.55 8.39 7.90
N GLY A 110 -1.24 8.58 7.70
CA GLY A 110 -0.50 8.03 6.55
C GLY A 110 -0.50 6.51 6.53
N VAL A 111 -0.33 5.84 7.68
CA VAL A 111 -0.39 4.39 7.83
C VAL A 111 -1.80 3.87 7.51
N MET A 112 -2.85 4.52 8.01
CA MET A 112 -4.24 4.18 7.68
C MET A 112 -4.51 4.28 6.18
N ALA A 113 -4.17 5.43 5.58
CA ALA A 113 -4.35 5.66 4.16
C ALA A 113 -3.54 4.67 3.31
N THR A 114 -2.34 4.30 3.74
CA THR A 114 -1.48 3.32 3.07
C THR A 114 -2.12 1.94 3.05
N HIS A 115 -2.66 1.45 4.17
CA HIS A 115 -3.32 0.14 4.23
C HIS A 115 -4.56 0.08 3.31
N LEU A 116 -5.37 1.15 3.31
CA LEU A 116 -6.56 1.25 2.45
C LEU A 116 -6.18 1.29 0.97
N VAL A 117 -5.27 2.19 0.59
CA VAL A 117 -4.84 2.37 -0.80
C VAL A 117 -4.14 1.11 -1.31
N TYR A 118 -3.22 0.55 -0.53
CA TYR A 118 -2.56 -0.70 -0.89
C TYR A 118 -3.57 -1.82 -1.05
N GLY A 119 -4.45 -2.04 -0.07
CA GLY A 119 -5.42 -3.13 -0.07
C GLY A 119 -6.35 -3.09 -1.29
N ALA A 120 -6.96 -1.93 -1.54
CA ALA A 120 -7.83 -1.75 -2.69
C ALA A 120 -7.09 -1.97 -4.02
N ARG A 121 -5.88 -1.42 -4.16
CA ARG A 121 -5.11 -1.49 -5.40
C ARG A 121 -4.51 -2.86 -5.66
N PHE A 122 -4.06 -3.57 -4.61
CA PHE A 122 -3.62 -4.95 -4.73
C PHE A 122 -4.77 -5.85 -5.20
N ALA A 123 -5.94 -5.75 -4.56
CA ALA A 123 -7.14 -6.49 -4.99
C ALA A 123 -7.51 -6.17 -6.45
N GLN A 124 -7.50 -4.89 -6.84
CA GLN A 124 -7.71 -4.48 -8.23
C GLN A 124 -6.70 -5.17 -9.18
N GLY A 125 -5.41 -5.17 -8.83
CA GLY A 125 -4.37 -5.81 -9.63
C GLY A 125 -4.57 -7.31 -9.76
N LEU A 126 -4.94 -7.97 -8.65
CA LEU A 126 -5.24 -9.40 -8.61
C LEU A 126 -6.43 -9.75 -9.51
N LEU A 127 -7.43 -8.89 -9.62
CA LEU A 127 -8.59 -9.09 -10.50
C LEU A 127 -8.32 -8.65 -11.96
N ALA A 128 -7.34 -7.79 -12.21
CA ALA A 128 -7.05 -7.23 -13.54
C ALA A 128 -6.57 -8.29 -14.54
N ARG A 129 -7.28 -8.46 -15.67
CA ARG A 129 -6.96 -9.48 -16.69
C ARG A 129 -5.68 -9.20 -17.47
N ARG A 130 -5.35 -7.93 -17.70
CA ARG A 130 -4.15 -7.49 -18.42
C ARG A 130 -3.24 -6.69 -17.48
N MET A 131 -1.96 -6.58 -17.84
CA MET A 131 -1.01 -5.74 -17.12
C MET A 131 -1.58 -4.31 -17.10
N PRO A 132 -1.76 -3.71 -15.91
CA PRO A 132 -2.14 -2.31 -15.83
C PRO A 132 -0.98 -1.45 -16.34
N CYS A 133 -1.20 -0.73 -17.43
CA CYS A 133 -0.25 0.26 -17.95
C CYS A 133 -0.77 1.64 -17.57
N GLU A 134 -0.44 2.09 -16.36
CA GLU A 134 -0.74 3.47 -15.96
C GLU A 134 0.42 4.38 -16.34
N VAL A 135 0.22 5.17 -17.39
CA VAL A 135 1.07 6.33 -17.67
C VAL A 135 0.49 7.49 -16.86
N ALA A 136 1.24 7.97 -15.87
CA ALA A 136 0.88 9.13 -15.06
C ALA A 136 1.97 10.18 -15.18
N ALA A 137 1.58 11.45 -15.14
CA ALA A 137 2.53 12.56 -15.08
C ALA A 137 3.46 12.40 -13.86
N PHE A 138 4.72 12.79 -14.03
CA PHE A 138 5.68 12.77 -12.95
C PHE A 138 5.27 13.74 -11.84
N ASP A 139 5.15 13.20 -10.63
CA ASP A 139 4.73 13.90 -9.41
C ASP A 139 5.82 13.85 -8.34
N HIS A 140 7.08 13.67 -8.76
CA HIS A 140 8.23 13.61 -7.87
C HIS A 140 8.85 15.01 -7.72
N PRO A 141 9.09 15.51 -6.50
CA PRO A 141 9.61 16.87 -6.29
C PRO A 141 11.00 17.12 -6.92
N SER A 142 11.80 16.07 -7.14
CA SER A 142 13.09 16.20 -7.84
C SER A 142 12.95 16.42 -9.35
N GLU A 143 11.78 16.16 -9.92
CA GLU A 143 11.55 16.22 -11.36
C GLU A 143 10.82 17.50 -11.78
N THR A 144 10.09 18.14 -10.86
CA THR A 144 9.48 19.47 -11.07
C THR A 144 10.48 20.61 -11.11
N LYS A 145 11.75 20.39 -10.70
CA LYS A 145 12.86 21.37 -10.82
C LYS A 145 13.68 21.22 -12.11
N SER A 146 13.03 20.88 -13.22
CA SER A 146 13.66 20.91 -14.56
C SER A 146 13.03 22.03 -15.37
N GLY A 147 13.32 23.27 -14.99
CA GLY A 147 12.79 24.45 -15.66
C GLY A 147 13.48 25.70 -15.14
N VAL A 148 14.63 25.99 -15.76
CA VAL A 148 15.37 27.28 -15.77
C VAL A 148 15.88 27.80 -14.43
#